data_AF-A0A2V8DFA1-F1
#
_entry.id   AF-A0A2V8DFA1-F1
#
_cell.length_a   1.000
_cell.length_b   1.000
_cell.length_c   1.000
_cell.angle_alpha   90.00
_cell.angle_beta   90.00
_cell.angle_gamma   90.00
#
_symmetry.space_group_name_H-M   'P 1'
#
loop_
_entity.id
_entity.type
_entity.pdbx_description
1 polymer ?
#
loop_
_entity_poly.entity_id
_entity_poly.type
_entity_poly.pdbx_seq_one_letter_code
_entity_poly.pdbx_strand_id
1 'polypeptide(L)'
;MAHGNHDPKYGGVVLMNGDLHFEVVLRLDGRHQVYFSDAIREELPASIASSVDVTVTRPGAAPETVTLHIDESGESWTGRGRPVDDPAQTTARIAYTVQARPYWIDVPFMPASSRPPRPSW
;
A
#
# COMPACT_ATOMS: atom_id res chain seq x y z
N MET A 1 8.89 16.73 -17.57
CA MET A 1 8.36 16.86 -16.20
C MET A 1 9.28 16.07 -15.29
N ALA A 2 9.62 16.58 -14.11
CA ALA A 2 10.49 15.87 -13.18
C ALA A 2 9.68 14.72 -12.55
N HIS A 3 10.13 13.49 -12.75
CA HIS A 3 9.56 12.31 -12.09
C HIS A 3 10.52 11.92 -10.96
N GLY A 4 10.02 11.83 -9.73
CA GLY A 4 10.83 11.39 -8.59
C GLY A 4 11.33 9.95 -8.73
N ASN A 5 12.36 9.60 -7.95
CA ASN A 5 12.85 8.23 -7.85
C ASN A 5 11.76 7.28 -7.31
N HIS A 6 11.66 6.07 -7.88
CA HIS A 6 10.68 5.03 -7.49
C HIS A 6 11.14 4.21 -6.28
N ASP A 7 12.21 4.62 -5.62
CA ASP A 7 12.64 3.97 -4.38
C ASP A 7 11.54 4.05 -3.29
N PRO A 8 11.26 2.93 -2.61
CA PRO A 8 10.33 2.92 -1.48
C PRO A 8 10.91 3.66 -0.27
N LYS A 9 10.05 4.43 0.39
CA LYS A 9 10.35 5.11 1.67
C LYS A 9 10.12 4.17 2.85
N TYR A 10 9.06 3.38 2.79
CA TYR A 10 8.55 2.51 3.86
C TYR A 10 8.89 1.02 3.64
N GLY A 11 9.70 0.73 2.63
CA GLY A 11 10.17 -0.61 2.30
C GLY A 11 9.17 -1.46 1.51
N GLY A 12 8.09 -0.84 1.03
CA GLY A 12 7.05 -1.47 0.22
C GLY A 12 7.32 -1.38 -1.28
N VAL A 13 6.24 -1.42 -2.06
CA VAL A 13 6.24 -1.30 -3.52
C VAL A 13 5.62 0.03 -3.91
N VAL A 14 6.34 0.82 -4.69
CA VAL A 14 5.87 2.12 -5.18
C VAL A 14 5.17 1.93 -6.53
N LEU A 15 3.98 2.50 -6.65
CA LEU A 15 3.11 2.44 -7.81
C LEU A 15 2.60 3.85 -8.14
N MET A 16 2.02 4.01 -9.32
CA MET A 16 1.45 5.29 -9.76
C MET A 16 0.10 5.11 -10.47
N ASN A 17 -0.76 6.11 -10.30
CA ASN A 17 -2.01 6.31 -11.02
C ASN A 17 -2.09 7.79 -11.44
N GLY A 18 -1.61 8.09 -12.65
CA GLY A 18 -1.37 9.47 -13.07
C GLY A 18 -0.30 10.13 -12.20
N ASP A 19 -0.58 11.32 -11.69
CA ASP A 19 0.34 12.06 -10.81
C ASP A 19 0.32 11.56 -9.36
N LEU A 20 -0.69 10.77 -8.98
CA LEU A 20 -0.78 10.19 -7.65
C LEU A 20 0.09 8.94 -7.57
N HIS A 21 1.08 8.99 -6.70
CA HIS A 21 1.89 7.84 -6.34
C HIS A 21 1.38 7.25 -5.03
N PHE A 22 1.62 5.95 -4.86
CA PHE A 22 1.32 5.29 -3.61
C PHE A 22 2.32 4.18 -3.34
N GLU A 23 2.64 3.98 -2.06
CA GLU A 23 3.50 2.91 -1.61
C GLU A 23 2.70 1.90 -0.81
N VAL A 24 2.79 0.63 -1.21
CA VAL A 24 2.07 -0.48 -0.61
C VAL A 24 3.04 -1.32 0.21
N VAL A 25 2.82 -1.37 1.52
CA VAL A 25 3.63 -2.12 2.47
C VAL A 25 2.84 -3.33 2.93
N LEU A 26 3.22 -4.51 2.45
CA LEU A 26 2.59 -5.78 2.82
C LEU A 26 3.52 -6.56 3.75
N ARG A 27 3.04 -7.00 4.91
CA ARG A 27 3.81 -7.81 5.85
C ARG A 27 3.24 -9.22 5.97
N LEU A 28 4.12 -10.20 6.18
CA LEU A 28 3.74 -11.61 6.31
C LEU A 28 2.85 -11.89 7.53
N ASP A 29 2.89 -11.04 8.55
CA ASP A 29 2.02 -11.12 9.73
C ASP A 29 0.59 -10.58 9.52
N GLY A 30 0.26 -10.22 8.26
CA GLY A 30 -1.04 -9.70 7.86
C GLY A 30 -1.19 -8.19 8.00
N ARG A 31 -0.18 -7.45 8.47
CA ARG A 31 -0.23 -5.99 8.47
C ARG A 31 -0.07 -5.42 7.07
N HIS A 32 -0.92 -4.46 6.75
CA HIS A 32 -0.91 -3.75 5.48
C HIS A 32 -0.91 -2.24 5.75
N GLN A 33 -0.12 -1.50 4.97
CA GLN A 33 -0.14 -0.04 4.96
C GLN A 33 -0.10 0.49 3.53
N VAL A 34 -0.78 1.62 3.29
CA VAL A 34 -0.74 2.35 2.03
C VAL A 34 -0.47 3.83 2.33
N TYR A 35 0.56 4.37 1.70
CA TYR A 35 0.96 5.78 1.77
C TYR A 35 0.73 6.43 0.41
N PHE A 36 0.35 7.71 0.39
CA PHE A 36 0.17 8.46 -0.85
C PHE A 36 1.21 9.56 -0.98
N SER A 37 1.67 9.83 -2.21
CA SER A 37 2.58 10.92 -2.52
C SER A 37 2.24 11.54 -3.87
N ASP A 38 2.70 12.76 -4.12
CA ASP A 38 2.53 13.42 -5.41
C ASP A 38 3.54 12.92 -6.47
N ALA A 39 3.55 13.58 -7.65
CA ALA A 39 4.39 13.24 -8.79
C ALA A 39 5.90 13.41 -8.53
N ILE A 40 6.28 14.27 -7.59
CA ILE A 40 7.67 14.49 -7.18
C ILE A 40 8.04 13.74 -5.90
N ARG A 41 7.15 12.87 -5.41
CA ARG A 41 7.31 12.01 -4.23
C ARG A 41 7.26 12.78 -2.90
N GLU A 42 6.63 13.94 -2.88
CA GLU A 42 6.23 14.63 -1.65
C GLU A 42 5.03 13.92 -1.01
N GLU A 43 5.05 13.75 0.30
CA GLU A 43 4.02 12.98 1.01
C GLU A 43 2.69 13.73 1.03
N LEU A 44 1.62 12.99 0.82
CA LEU A 44 0.25 13.50 0.88
C LEU A 44 -0.44 12.90 2.10
N PRO A 45 -1.38 13.63 2.74
CA PRO A 45 -2.17 13.07 3.81
C PRO A 45 -3.00 11.88 3.31
N ALA A 46 -3.20 10.88 4.16
CA ALA A 46 -3.97 9.68 3.82
C ALA A 46 -5.38 10.02 3.33
N SER A 47 -5.97 11.12 3.80
CA SER A 47 -7.29 11.62 3.43
C SER A 47 -7.44 12.07 1.97
N ILE A 48 -6.36 12.06 1.17
CA ILE A 48 -6.46 12.26 -0.29
C ILE A 48 -7.27 11.15 -0.96
N ALA A 49 -7.28 9.96 -0.35
CA ALA A 49 -8.04 8.80 -0.78
C ALA A 49 -9.15 8.46 0.23
N SER A 50 -10.07 7.60 -0.20
CA SER A 50 -11.17 7.04 0.58
C SER A 50 -11.41 5.59 0.18
N SER A 51 -12.11 4.83 1.02
CA SER A 51 -12.47 3.42 0.75
C SER A 51 -11.27 2.58 0.34
N VAL A 52 -10.19 2.64 1.13
CA VAL A 52 -8.96 1.92 0.81
C VAL A 52 -9.05 0.50 1.34
N ASP A 53 -9.00 -0.47 0.42
CA ASP A 53 -9.08 -1.90 0.71
C ASP A 53 -7.84 -2.62 0.17
N VAL A 54 -7.43 -3.67 0.88
CA VAL A 54 -6.47 -4.67 0.40
C VAL A 54 -7.16 -6.02 0.32
N THR A 55 -7.31 -6.58 -0.86
CA THR A 55 -7.83 -7.95 -1.03
C THR A 55 -6.69 -8.91 -1.29
N VAL A 56 -6.41 -9.81 -0.35
CA VAL A 56 -5.37 -10.83 -0.45
C VAL A 56 -5.95 -12.12 -1.03
N THR A 57 -5.44 -12.57 -2.16
CA THR A 57 -5.84 -13.83 -2.82
C THR A 57 -4.72 -14.86 -2.67
N ARG A 58 -5.04 -15.97 -2.00
CA ARG A 58 -4.11 -17.08 -1.73
C ARG A 58 -4.55 -18.33 -2.52
N PRO A 59 -3.64 -19.21 -2.96
CA PRO A 59 -4.01 -20.43 -3.65
C PRO A 59 -4.96 -21.30 -2.80
N GLY A 60 -6.07 -21.74 -3.40
CA GLY A 60 -7.02 -22.64 -2.75
C GLY A 60 -7.84 -22.03 -1.60
N ALA A 61 -7.76 -20.72 -1.36
CA ALA A 61 -8.54 -20.04 -0.35
C ALA A 61 -9.45 -18.97 -0.97
N ALA A 62 -10.55 -18.65 -0.28
CA ALA A 62 -11.37 -17.49 -0.63
C ALA A 62 -10.55 -16.19 -0.47
N PRO A 63 -10.70 -15.21 -1.38
CA PRO A 63 -10.10 -13.89 -1.22
C PRO A 63 -10.49 -13.25 0.11
N GLU A 64 -9.54 -12.56 0.73
CA GLU A 64 -9.73 -11.87 1.99
C GLU A 64 -9.60 -10.37 1.78
N THR A 65 -10.69 -9.64 1.98
CA THR A 65 -10.67 -8.17 1.95
C THR A 65 -10.42 -7.61 3.33
N VAL A 66 -9.37 -6.81 3.45
CA VAL A 66 -9.01 -6.03 4.62
C VAL A 66 -9.34 -4.57 4.32
N THR A 67 -10.38 -4.06 4.96
CA THR A 67 -10.67 -2.61 4.92
C THR A 67 -9.70 -1.88 5.82
N LEU A 68 -8.96 -0.95 5.21
CA LEU A 68 -8.00 -0.13 5.91
C LEU A 68 -8.71 1.07 6.56
N HIS A 69 -8.07 1.65 7.57
CA HIS A 69 -8.45 2.92 8.17
C HIS A 69 -7.24 3.83 8.23
N ILE A 70 -7.46 5.15 8.27
CA ILE A 70 -6.38 6.10 8.48
C ILE A 70 -5.80 5.86 9.88
N ASP A 71 -4.46 5.81 9.98
CA ASP A 71 -3.75 5.66 11.25
C ASP A 71 -3.84 6.92 12.13
N GLU A 72 -3.25 6.86 13.33
CA GLU A 72 -3.33 7.95 14.31
C GLU A 72 -2.60 9.22 13.86
N SER A 73 -1.59 9.12 12.99
CA SER A 73 -0.86 10.29 12.47
C SER A 73 -1.56 10.95 11.29
N GLY A 74 -2.46 10.24 10.60
CA GLY A 74 -3.11 10.75 9.38
C GLY A 74 -2.28 10.53 8.12
N GLU A 75 -1.17 9.79 8.21
CA GLU A 75 -0.17 9.66 7.16
C GLU A 75 -0.40 8.42 6.29
N SER A 76 -1.00 7.37 6.86
CA SER A 76 -1.21 6.11 6.15
C SER A 76 -2.59 5.51 6.35
N TRP A 77 -2.98 4.66 5.42
CA TRP A 77 -4.08 3.71 5.60
C TRP A 77 -3.51 2.40 6.12
N THR A 78 -4.00 1.90 7.26
CA THR A 78 -3.53 0.67 7.89
C THR A 78 -4.66 -0.30 8.21
N GLY A 79 -4.31 -1.58 8.26
CA GLY A 79 -5.21 -2.65 8.66
C GLY A 79 -4.48 -3.97 8.78
N ARG A 80 -5.20 -4.98 9.27
CA ARG A 80 -4.63 -6.29 9.56
C ARG A 80 -5.55 -7.41 9.09
N GLY A 81 -5.05 -8.21 8.16
CA GLY A 81 -5.65 -9.48 7.77
C GLY A 81 -4.98 -10.67 8.46
N ARG A 82 -5.24 -11.85 7.91
CA ARG A 82 -4.56 -13.10 8.25
C ARG A 82 -3.10 -13.06 7.77
N PRO A 83 -2.20 -13.79 8.45
CA PRO A 83 -0.85 -14.03 7.95
C PRO A 83 -0.82 -14.57 6.50
N VAL A 84 0.33 -14.41 5.86
CA VAL A 84 0.61 -14.90 4.51
C VAL A 84 1.84 -15.79 4.58
N ASP A 85 1.65 -17.09 4.36
CA ASP A 85 2.72 -18.10 4.48
C ASP A 85 3.47 -18.33 3.16
N ASP A 86 2.79 -18.17 2.03
CA ASP A 86 3.38 -18.33 0.69
C ASP A 86 3.20 -17.04 -0.13
N PRO A 87 4.05 -16.01 0.09
CA PRO A 87 3.96 -14.74 -0.64
C PRO A 87 4.20 -14.90 -2.14
N ALA A 88 4.99 -15.91 -2.57
CA ALA A 88 5.33 -16.11 -3.97
C ALA A 88 4.10 -16.51 -4.82
N GLN A 89 3.14 -17.17 -4.21
CA GLN A 89 1.88 -17.59 -4.86
C GLN A 89 0.68 -16.74 -4.46
N THR A 90 0.89 -15.66 -3.71
CA THR A 90 -0.17 -14.77 -3.22
C THR A 90 -0.17 -13.47 -4.02
N THR A 91 -1.36 -12.95 -4.31
CA THR A 91 -1.54 -11.60 -4.86
C THR A 91 -2.32 -10.71 -3.91
N ALA A 92 -2.12 -9.40 -4.04
CA ALA A 92 -2.89 -8.39 -3.34
C ALA A 92 -3.53 -7.44 -4.36
N ARG A 93 -4.83 -7.21 -4.24
CA ARG A 93 -5.51 -6.11 -4.92
C ARG A 93 -5.52 -4.91 -3.98
N ILE A 94 -5.04 -3.78 -4.46
CA ILE A 94 -5.15 -2.50 -3.78
C ILE A 94 -6.27 -1.74 -4.46
N ALA A 95 -7.28 -1.32 -3.70
CA ALA A 95 -8.39 -0.51 -4.20
C ALA A 95 -8.53 0.75 -3.37
N TYR A 96 -8.83 1.87 -4.01
CA TYR A 96 -9.10 3.15 -3.35
C TYR A 96 -9.91 4.08 -4.26
N THR A 97 -10.47 5.15 -3.67
CA THR A 97 -11.19 6.20 -4.39
C THR A 97 -10.56 7.56 -4.13
N VAL A 98 -10.24 8.30 -5.19
CA VAL A 98 -9.72 9.68 -5.14
C VAL A 98 -10.62 10.55 -6.01
N GLN A 99 -11.09 11.68 -5.48
CA GLN A 99 -11.99 12.60 -6.20
C GLN A 99 -13.20 11.89 -6.85
N ALA A 100 -13.83 10.98 -6.11
CA ALA A 100 -14.94 10.12 -6.56
C ALA A 100 -14.63 9.19 -7.75
N ARG A 101 -13.35 8.98 -8.08
CA ARG A 101 -12.91 8.04 -9.10
C ARG A 101 -12.31 6.80 -8.44
N PRO A 102 -12.94 5.63 -8.57
CA PRO A 102 -12.37 4.39 -8.05
C PRO A 102 -11.18 3.97 -8.91
N TYR A 103 -10.17 3.41 -8.26
CA TYR A 103 -9.01 2.80 -8.88
C TYR A 103 -8.68 1.50 -8.16
N TRP A 104 -8.14 0.53 -8.90
CA TRP A 104 -7.57 -0.67 -8.32
C TRP A 104 -6.42 -1.22 -9.19
N ILE A 105 -5.53 -1.97 -8.55
CA ILE A 105 -4.46 -2.70 -9.21
C ILE A 105 -4.17 -4.00 -8.46
N ASP A 106 -3.87 -5.07 -9.21
CA ASP A 106 -3.35 -6.32 -8.65
C ASP A 106 -1.82 -6.29 -8.66
N VAL A 107 -1.22 -6.66 -7.55
CA VAL A 107 0.23 -6.78 -7.39
C VAL A 107 0.61 -8.16 -6.85
N PRO A 108 1.79 -8.68 -7.20
CA PRO A 108 2.38 -9.79 -6.47
C PRO A 108 2.52 -9.42 -4.99
N PHE A 109 2.29 -10.37 -4.07
CA PHE A 109 2.51 -10.13 -2.65
C PHE A 109 4.02 -10.09 -2.37
N MET A 110 4.61 -8.91 -2.48
CA MET A 110 6.01 -8.67 -2.16
C MET A 110 6.12 -8.19 -0.71
N PRO A 111 6.62 -9.03 0.22
CA PRO A 111 6.75 -8.62 1.61
C PRO A 111 7.68 -7.42 1.72
N ALA A 112 7.27 -6.43 2.50
CA ALA A 112 8.06 -5.23 2.71
C ALA A 112 9.44 -5.61 3.27
N SER A 113 10.48 -5.00 2.69
CA SER A 113 11.84 -5.16 3.17
C SER A 113 11.94 -4.68 4.62
N SER A 114 12.71 -5.39 5.45
CA SER A 114 12.92 -5.06 6.86
C SER A 114 13.77 -3.80 7.09
N ARG A 115 13.79 -2.84 6.14
CA ARG A 115 14.65 -1.66 6.24
C ARG A 115 14.16 -0.81 7.42
N PRO A 116 14.96 -0.60 8.47
CA PRO A 116 14.57 0.27 9.57
C PRO A 116 14.38 1.70 9.03
N PRO A 117 13.45 2.50 9.59
CA PRO A 117 13.35 3.92 9.26
C PRO A 117 14.72 4.58 9.49
N ARG A 118 15.15 5.44 8.57
CA ARG A 118 16.43 6.16 8.73
C ARG A 118 16.33 7.00 10.01
N PRO A 119 17.31 6.93 10.92
CA PRO A 119 17.34 7.85 12.04
C PRO A 119 17.49 9.27 11.49
N SER A 120 16.62 10.17 11.94
CA SER A 120 16.83 11.61 11.82
C SER A 120 18.05 11.96 12.69
N TRP A 121 19.14 12.38 12.05
CA TRP A 121 20.27 13.04 12.71
C TRP A 121 20.07 14.55 12.63
#